data_AF-A0A0F9ML77-F1
#
_entry.id   AF-A0A0F9ML77-F1
#
_cell.length_a   1.000
_cell.length_b   1.000
_cell.length_c   1.000
_cell.angle_alpha   90.00
_cell.angle_beta   90.00
_cell.angle_gamma   90.00
#
_symmetry.space_group_name_H-M   'P 1'
#
loop_
_entity.id
_entity.type
_entity.pdbx_description
1 polymer ?
#
loop_
_entity_poly.entity_id
_entity_poly.type
_entity_poly.pdbx_seq_one_letter_code
_entity_poly.pdbx_strand_id
1 'polypeptide(L)'
;MMQDKDRHKKGDDIDNILAFVQSKMRVLSPEQVSRYAADLAIHMATMSEEMANAGNEYYLKWEALRLVYADKTDGFVEKKSKATKQYYDKKRIEARFEAVKQVVQALKKRATILSEESRGNH
;
A
#
# COMPACT_ATOMS: atom_id res chain seq x y z
N MET A 1 27.88 -12.20 -4.41
CA MET A 1 26.85 -11.79 -3.44
C MET A 1 26.57 -10.30 -3.61
N MET A 2 25.67 -9.93 -4.50
CA MET A 2 25.26 -8.53 -4.67
C MET A 2 23.81 -8.54 -5.16
N GLN A 3 22.85 -8.51 -4.24
CA GLN A 3 21.43 -8.31 -4.58
C GLN A 3 20.54 -8.02 -3.35
N ASP A 4 20.97 -7.14 -2.44
CA ASP A 4 20.08 -6.73 -1.32
C ASP A 4 20.13 -5.23 -0.98
N LYS A 5 20.87 -4.40 -1.71
CA LYS A 5 20.98 -2.96 -1.39
C LYS A 5 19.94 -2.06 -2.07
N ASP A 6 19.29 -2.50 -3.15
CA ASP A 6 18.33 -1.65 -3.88
C ASP A 6 16.87 -1.81 -3.43
N ARG A 7 16.54 -2.86 -2.67
CA ARG A 7 15.17 -3.06 -2.16
C ARG A 7 14.84 -2.17 -0.95
N HIS A 8 15.84 -1.62 -0.26
CA HIS A 8 15.61 -0.76 0.91
C HIS A 8 15.43 0.74 0.59
N LYS A 9 15.78 1.23 -0.60
CA LYS A 9 15.56 2.65 -0.94
C LYS A 9 14.11 2.98 -1.34
N LYS A 10 13.46 2.10 -2.11
CA LYS A 10 12.11 2.37 -2.64
C LYS A 10 11.00 2.40 -1.59
N GLY A 11 11.16 1.64 -0.50
CA GLY A 11 10.17 1.60 0.59
C GLY A 11 10.14 2.89 1.40
N ASP A 12 11.32 3.41 1.74
CA ASP A 12 11.48 4.66 2.48
C ASP A 12 11.02 5.87 1.66
N ASP A 13 11.21 5.85 0.34
CA ASP A 13 10.77 6.93 -0.55
C ASP A 13 9.24 7.09 -0.58
N ILE A 14 8.47 5.99 -0.62
CA ILE A 14 6.99 6.05 -0.60
C ILE A 14 6.48 6.57 0.74
N ASP A 15 7.02 6.07 1.85
CA ASP A 15 6.57 6.46 3.18
C ASP A 15 6.91 7.94 3.45
N ASN A 16 8.03 8.44 2.92
CA ASN A 16 8.39 9.86 2.93
C ASN A 16 7.45 10.71 2.06
N ILE A 17 7.12 10.26 0.84
CA ILE A 17 6.16 10.96 -0.04
C ILE A 17 4.77 10.99 0.63
N LEU A 18 4.32 9.88 1.20
CA LEU A 18 3.07 9.78 1.96
C LEU A 18 3.03 10.82 3.09
N ALA A 19 4.04 10.82 3.96
CA ALA A 19 4.11 11.74 5.09
C ALA A 19 4.16 13.21 4.65
N PHE A 20 4.93 13.53 3.62
CA PHE A 20 5.01 14.87 3.06
C PHE A 20 3.66 15.31 2.49
N VAL A 21 3.05 14.50 1.63
CA VAL A 21 1.78 14.82 0.98
C VAL A 21 0.66 14.96 2.02
N GLN A 22 0.59 14.07 3.01
CA GLN A 22 -0.40 14.17 4.10
C GLN A 22 -0.24 15.47 4.90
N SER A 23 1.00 15.89 5.21
CA SER A 23 1.26 17.11 5.98
C SER A 23 1.10 18.41 5.19
N LYS A 24 1.25 18.37 3.85
CA LYS A 24 1.24 19.56 2.98
C LYS A 24 0.09 19.63 1.98
N MET A 25 -0.85 18.67 1.98
CA MET A 25 -1.93 18.53 0.98
C MET A 25 -2.63 19.85 0.60
N ARG A 26 -2.92 20.72 1.58
CA ARG A 26 -3.67 21.97 1.35
C ARG A 26 -2.89 23.03 0.58
N VAL A 27 -1.56 23.01 0.68
CA VAL A 27 -0.66 24.04 0.13
C VAL A 27 0.10 23.56 -1.10
N LEU A 28 -0.16 22.35 -1.59
CA LEU A 28 0.44 21.85 -2.82
C LEU A 28 -0.05 22.66 -4.02
N SER A 29 0.88 23.02 -4.91
CA SER A 29 0.56 23.64 -6.20
C SER A 29 -0.11 22.62 -7.15
N PRO A 30 -0.84 23.07 -8.18
CA PRO A 30 -1.43 22.17 -9.17
C PRO A 30 -0.41 21.18 -9.79
N GLU A 31 0.78 21.67 -10.14
CA GLU A 31 1.85 20.85 -10.69
C GLU A 31 2.35 19.79 -9.70
N GLN A 32 2.52 20.17 -8.43
CA GLN A 32 2.90 19.25 -7.36
C GLN A 32 1.84 18.18 -7.13
N VAL A 33 0.56 18.55 -7.13
CA VAL A 33 -0.56 17.60 -6.98
C VAL A 33 -0.53 16.57 -8.11
N SER A 34 -0.41 17.01 -9.37
CA SER A 34 -0.33 16.10 -10.52
C SER A 34 0.89 15.19 -10.47
N ARG A 35 2.06 15.72 -10.11
CA ARG A 35 3.30 14.94 -9.98
C ARG A 35 3.18 13.86 -8.90
N TYR A 36 2.79 14.23 -7.68
CA TYR A 36 2.66 13.25 -6.59
C TYR A 36 1.57 12.22 -6.87
N ALA A 37 0.49 12.60 -7.57
CA ALA A 37 -0.55 11.65 -7.95
C ALA A 37 -0.02 10.62 -8.97
N ALA A 38 0.81 11.04 -9.93
CA ALA A 38 1.45 10.15 -10.89
C ALA A 38 2.48 9.23 -10.22
N ASP A 39 3.36 9.79 -9.39
CA ASP A 39 4.39 9.03 -8.67
C ASP A 39 3.75 7.95 -7.77
N LEU A 40 2.74 8.33 -6.98
CA LEU A 40 2.03 7.38 -6.12
C LEU A 40 1.23 6.33 -6.91
N ALA A 41 0.70 6.66 -8.10
CA ALA A 41 0.01 5.69 -8.95
C ALA A 41 0.97 4.62 -9.51
N ILE A 42 2.20 5.00 -9.89
CA ILE A 42 3.25 4.05 -10.30
C ILE A 42 3.60 3.12 -9.13
N HIS A 43 3.74 3.68 -7.94
CA HIS A 43 4.01 2.90 -6.73
C HIS A 43 2.85 1.95 -6.37
N MET A 44 1.60 2.35 -6.57
CA MET A 44 0.45 1.46 -6.39
C MET A 44 0.52 0.22 -7.28
N ALA A 45 0.98 0.35 -8.52
CA ALA A 45 1.13 -0.81 -9.41
C ALA A 45 2.14 -1.83 -8.85
N THR A 46 3.28 -1.34 -8.35
CA THR A 46 4.30 -2.19 -7.71
C THR A 46 3.76 -2.82 -6.41
N MET A 47 3.07 -2.05 -5.58
CA MET A 47 2.49 -2.55 -4.32
C MET A 47 1.37 -3.56 -4.56
N SER A 48 0.68 -3.50 -5.70
CA SER A 48 -0.34 -4.50 -6.06
C SER A 48 0.28 -5.88 -6.25
N GLU A 49 1.47 -5.94 -6.84
CA GLU A 49 2.25 -7.17 -6.98
C GLU A 49 2.74 -7.68 -5.61
N GLU A 50 3.26 -6.78 -4.77
CA GLU A 50 3.66 -7.12 -3.39
C GLU A 50 2.49 -7.68 -2.57
N MET A 51 1.29 -7.11 -2.72
CA MET A 51 0.07 -7.60 -2.09
C MET A 51 -0.31 -9.00 -2.57
N ALA A 52 -0.25 -9.25 -3.88
CA ALA A 52 -0.55 -10.55 -4.45
C ALA A 52 0.43 -11.62 -3.92
N ASN A 53 1.73 -11.29 -3.89
CA ASN A 53 2.77 -12.17 -3.37
C ASN A 53 2.58 -12.47 -1.88
N ALA A 54 2.34 -11.45 -1.04
CA ALA A 54 2.06 -11.65 0.38
C ALA A 54 0.76 -12.43 0.63
N GLY A 55 -0.25 -12.24 -0.22
CA GLY A 55 -1.48 -13.02 -0.25
C GLY A 55 -1.20 -14.50 -0.51
N ASN A 56 -0.37 -14.80 -1.50
CA ASN A 56 0.03 -16.16 -1.86
C ASN A 56 0.88 -16.82 -0.76
N GLU A 57 1.86 -16.11 -0.19
CA GLU A 57 2.66 -16.63 0.92
C GLU A 57 1.82 -16.98 2.15
N TYR A 58 0.84 -16.13 2.48
CA TYR A 58 -0.11 -16.42 3.54
C TYR A 58 -0.99 -17.64 3.22
N TYR A 59 -1.47 -17.76 1.97
CA TYR A 59 -2.25 -18.91 1.54
C TYR A 59 -1.47 -20.22 1.67
N LEU A 60 -0.23 -20.26 1.16
CA LEU A 60 0.66 -21.42 1.29
C LEU A 60 0.90 -21.79 2.76
N LYS A 61 1.04 -20.78 3.64
CA LYS A 61 1.20 -21.02 5.06
C LYS A 61 -0.07 -21.60 5.71
N TRP A 62 -1.24 -21.09 5.33
CA TRP A 62 -2.53 -21.60 5.80
C TRP A 62 -2.75 -23.05 5.33
N GLU A 63 -2.45 -23.36 4.08
CA GLU A 63 -2.56 -24.71 3.52
C GLU A 63 -1.61 -25.69 4.22
N ALA A 64 -0.36 -25.30 4.46
CA ALA A 64 0.59 -26.10 5.22
C ALA A 64 0.09 -26.38 6.65
N LEU A 65 -0.52 -25.39 7.31
CA LEU A 65 -1.13 -25.58 8.64
C LEU A 65 -2.34 -26.52 8.57
N ARG A 66 -3.14 -26.45 7.50
CA ARG A 66 -4.28 -27.34 7.29
C ARG A 66 -3.84 -28.81 7.17
N LEU A 67 -2.71 -29.07 6.50
CA LEU A 67 -2.15 -30.42 6.42
C LEU A 67 -1.59 -30.90 7.78
N VAL A 68 -0.91 -30.03 8.53
CA VAL A 68 -0.37 -30.36 9.86
C VAL A 68 -1.47 -30.60 10.89
N TYR A 69 -2.56 -29.85 10.82
CA TYR A 69 -3.71 -29.94 11.72
C TYR A 69 -4.94 -30.53 11.01
N ALA A 70 -4.73 -31.57 10.20
CA ALA A 70 -5.79 -32.19 9.38
C ALA A 70 -6.94 -32.79 10.20
N ASP A 71 -6.71 -33.09 11.48
CA ASP A 71 -7.72 -33.57 12.44
C ASP A 71 -8.52 -32.44 13.11
N LYS A 72 -8.16 -31.18 12.85
CA LYS A 72 -8.82 -30.00 13.43
C LYS A 72 -9.75 -29.33 12.43
N THR A 73 -10.61 -28.46 12.96
CA THR A 73 -11.52 -27.66 12.13
C THR A 73 -10.78 -26.54 11.41
N ASP A 74 -11.33 -26.10 10.28
CA ASP A 74 -10.79 -24.96 9.52
C ASP A 74 -10.70 -23.69 10.38
N GLY A 75 -11.64 -23.48 11.31
CA GLY A 75 -11.59 -22.35 12.25
C GLY A 75 -10.38 -22.39 13.20
N PHE A 76 -9.95 -23.58 13.62
CA PHE A 76 -8.71 -23.73 14.40
C PHE A 76 -7.48 -23.39 13.55
N VAL A 77 -7.43 -23.89 12.32
CA VAL A 77 -6.35 -23.63 11.36
C VAL A 77 -6.27 -22.13 11.05
N GLU A 78 -7.40 -21.47 10.83
CA GLU A 78 -7.48 -20.03 10.61
C GLU A 78 -6.98 -19.23 11.82
N LYS A 79 -7.33 -19.64 13.05
CA LYS A 79 -6.79 -18.99 14.25
C LYS A 79 -5.26 -19.13 14.31
N LYS A 80 -4.71 -20.27 13.93
CA LYS A 80 -3.26 -20.50 13.90
C LYS A 80 -2.59 -19.73 12.78
N SER A 81 -3.18 -19.66 11.58
CA SER A 81 -2.61 -18.93 10.44
C SER A 81 -2.55 -17.43 10.72
N LYS A 82 -3.55 -16.86 11.41
CA LYS A 82 -3.56 -15.44 11.82
C LYS A 82 -2.47 -15.07 12.83
N ALA A 83 -1.88 -16.06 13.51
CA ALA A 83 -0.75 -15.85 14.42
C ALA A 83 0.62 -15.99 13.73
N THR A 84 0.65 -16.16 12.40
CA THR A 84 1.90 -16.33 11.64
C THR A 84 2.46 -15.00 11.15
N LYS A 85 3.78 -14.97 10.92
CA LYS A 85 4.46 -13.83 10.30
C LYS A 85 3.84 -13.46 8.95
N GLN A 86 3.49 -14.46 8.12
CA GLN A 86 2.90 -14.25 6.80
C GLN A 86 1.57 -13.49 6.87
N TYR A 87 0.75 -13.76 7.89
CA TYR A 87 -0.48 -12.99 8.10
C TYR A 87 -0.17 -11.52 8.42
N TYR A 88 0.78 -11.26 9.32
CA TYR A 88 1.17 -9.90 9.68
C TYR A 88 1.84 -9.15 8.51
N ASP A 89 2.68 -9.82 7.72
CA ASP A 89 3.28 -9.23 6.52
C ASP A 89 2.21 -8.87 5.49
N LYS A 90 1.26 -9.78 5.21
CA LYS A 90 0.09 -9.50 4.37
C LYS A 90 -0.70 -8.29 4.88
N LYS A 91 -0.99 -8.24 6.19
CA LYS A 91 -1.72 -7.12 6.80
C LYS A 91 -0.98 -5.79 6.75
N ARG A 92 0.34 -5.80 6.93
CA ARG A 92 1.17 -4.60 6.80
C ARG A 92 1.13 -4.05 5.38
N ILE A 93 1.28 -4.90 4.37
CA ILE A 93 1.27 -4.49 2.96
C ILE A 93 -0.13 -4.01 2.55
N GLU A 94 -1.20 -4.71 2.94
CA GLU A 94 -2.59 -4.27 2.75
C GLU A 94 -2.83 -2.86 3.32
N ALA A 95 -2.37 -2.61 4.55
CA ALA A 95 -2.54 -1.31 5.20
C ALA A 95 -1.78 -0.19 4.47
N ARG A 96 -0.53 -0.45 4.03
CA ARG A 96 0.26 0.52 3.26
C ARG A 96 -0.41 0.83 1.93
N PHE A 97 -0.92 -0.19 1.22
CA PHE A 97 -1.59 0.01 -0.06
C PHE A 97 -2.84 0.88 0.09
N GLU A 98 -3.67 0.61 1.10
CA GLU A 98 -4.87 1.41 1.35
C GLU A 98 -4.52 2.86 1.74
N ALA A 99 -3.44 3.07 2.51
CA ALA A 99 -2.95 4.41 2.82
C ALA A 99 -2.54 5.20 1.56
N VAL A 100 -1.78 4.57 0.64
CA VAL A 100 -1.40 5.18 -0.65
C VAL A 100 -2.64 5.51 -1.47
N LYS A 101 -3.59 4.58 -1.58
CA LYS A 101 -4.83 4.77 -2.32
C LYS A 101 -5.65 5.96 -1.78
N GLN A 102 -5.75 6.10 -0.46
CA GLN A 102 -6.43 7.23 0.16
C GLN A 102 -5.75 8.57 -0.16
N VAL A 103 -4.41 8.60 -0.15
CA VAL A 103 -3.65 9.80 -0.49
C VAL A 103 -3.80 10.15 -1.98
N VAL A 104 -3.77 9.18 -2.88
CA VAL A 104 -4.05 9.39 -4.31
C VAL A 104 -5.46 9.97 -4.51
N GLN A 105 -6.47 9.44 -3.82
CA GLN A 105 -7.83 9.99 -3.88
C GLN A 105 -7.90 11.43 -3.34
N ALA A 106 -7.19 11.73 -2.25
CA ALA A 106 -7.12 13.07 -1.69
C ALA A 106 -6.44 14.07 -2.66
N LEU A 107 -5.35 13.66 -3.31
CA LEU A 107 -4.69 14.45 -4.35
C LEU A 107 -5.62 14.71 -5.54
N LYS A 108 -6.35 13.69 -6.02
CA LYS A 108 -7.35 13.87 -7.09
C LYS A 108 -8.43 14.87 -6.72
N LYS A 109 -8.96 14.80 -5.49
CA LYS A 109 -9.92 15.80 -4.98
C LYS A 109 -9.32 17.20 -4.95
N ARG A 110 -8.07 17.35 -4.51
CA ARG A 110 -7.39 18.65 -4.48
C ARG A 110 -7.17 19.21 -5.90
N ALA A 111 -6.84 18.37 -6.87
CA ALA A 111 -6.73 18.78 -8.27
C ALA A 111 -8.05 19.33 -8.82
N THR A 112 -9.18 18.69 -8.50
CA THR A 112 -10.52 19.19 -8.87
C THR A 112 -10.79 20.56 -8.29
N ILE A 113 -10.57 20.74 -6.99
CA ILE A 113 -10.78 22.03 -6.30
C ILE A 113 -9.92 23.13 -6.93
N LEU A 114 -8.62 22.87 -7.17
CA LEU A 114 -7.73 23.85 -7.81
C LEU A 114 -8.19 24.22 -9.22
N SER A 115 -8.74 23.26 -9.97
CA SER A 115 -9.33 23.54 -11.30
C SER A 115 -10.61 24.38 -11.21
N GLU A 116 -11.42 24.21 -10.17
CA GLU A 116 -12.63 25.01 -9.93
C GLU A 116 -12.27 26.43 -9.47
N GLU A 117 -11.33 26.58 -8.53
CA GLU A 117 -10.78 27.86 -8.08
C GLU A 117 -10.20 28.67 -9.25
N SER A 118 -9.50 28.01 -10.18
CA SER A 118 -8.96 28.66 -11.39
C SER A 118 -10.05 29.12 -12.37
N ARG A 119 -11.22 28.47 -12.39
CA ARG A 119 -12.33 28.80 -13.29
C ARG A 119 -13.28 29.84 -12.72
N GLY A 120 -13.41 29.91 -11.39
CA GLY A 120 -14.24 30.90 -10.69
C GLY A 120 -13.57 32.26 -10.48
N ASN A 121 -12.26 32.36 -10.73
CA ASN A 121 -11.49 33.62 -10.72
C ASN A 121 -11.39 34.29 -12.11
N HIS A 122 -12.19 33.84 -13.09
CA HIS A 122 -12.39 34.47 -14.39
C HIS A 122 -13.84 34.94 -14.52
#